data_AF-A0A7S4D2V5-F1
#
_entry.id   AF-A0A7S4D2V5-F1
#
_cell.length_a   1.000
_cell.length_b   1.000
_cell.length_c   1.000
_cell.angle_alpha   90.00
_cell.angle_beta   90.00
_cell.angle_gamma   90.00
#
_symmetry.space_group_name_H-M   'P 1'
#
loop_
_entity.id
_entity.type
_entity.pdbx_description
1 polymer ?
#
loop_
_entity_poly.entity_id
_entity_poly.type
_entity_poly.pdbx_seq_one_letter_code
_entity_poly.pdbx_strand_id
1 'polypeptide(L)'
;PGPEDPAFRRIFERVLEGGNWYGATAAAAERPASSKPWVVLVTGLNGIRKTTTIYQSWFRDVLHEALAAKYPDAVAKEELPDGGNSFFRQLDYIVATVANQEFRKLYEIEDDIALYAALKDSIFARYRTIAEIWGALLVKKAQGARANVMVETSGRDIAMFHYVDHFFPDSEYRKLVVHFTINDIRFAERSVDARMEQEMRDGGGALRRGAPPP
;
A
#
# COMPACT_ATOMS: atom_id res chain seq x y z
N PRO A 1 -16.54 -17.12 -10.54
CA PRO A 1 -15.22 -17.68 -10.22
C PRO A 1 -15.07 -17.94 -8.70
N GLY A 2 -14.70 -19.17 -8.32
CA GLY A 2 -14.40 -19.54 -6.94
C GLY A 2 -12.90 -19.53 -6.64
N PRO A 3 -12.46 -19.92 -5.44
CA PRO A 3 -11.04 -19.91 -5.04
C PRO A 3 -10.15 -20.88 -5.85
N GLU A 4 -10.77 -21.85 -6.52
CA GLU A 4 -10.08 -22.81 -7.41
C GLU A 4 -9.83 -22.25 -8.82
N ASP A 5 -10.43 -21.10 -9.15
CA ASP A 5 -10.30 -20.48 -10.47
C ASP A 5 -8.85 -19.96 -10.69
N PRO A 6 -8.17 -20.36 -11.79
CA PRO A 6 -6.79 -19.94 -12.04
C PRO A 6 -6.60 -18.44 -12.17
N ALA A 7 -7.58 -17.72 -12.73
CA ALA A 7 -7.51 -16.27 -12.88
C ALA A 7 -7.68 -15.59 -11.52
N PHE A 8 -8.59 -16.08 -10.67
CA PHE A 8 -8.71 -15.63 -9.29
C PHE A 8 -7.41 -15.80 -8.52
N ARG A 9 -6.81 -17.00 -8.57
CA ARG A 9 -5.54 -17.31 -7.89
C ARG A 9 -4.43 -16.37 -8.34
N ARG A 10 -4.34 -16.07 -9.63
CA ARG A 10 -3.32 -15.17 -10.16
C ARG A 10 -3.50 -13.72 -9.72
N ILE A 11 -4.74 -13.23 -9.67
CA ILE A 11 -5.06 -11.89 -9.16
C ILE A 11 -4.73 -11.82 -7.66
N PHE A 12 -5.10 -12.85 -6.91
CA PHE A 12 -4.81 -12.92 -5.48
C PHE A 12 -3.31 -12.95 -5.20
N GLU A 13 -2.56 -13.76 -5.94
CA GLU A 13 -1.09 -13.86 -5.85
C GLU A 13 -0.43 -12.50 -6.07
N ARG A 14 -0.84 -11.76 -7.11
CA ARG A 14 -0.32 -10.41 -7.37
C ARG A 14 -0.55 -9.45 -6.21
N VAL A 15 -1.71 -9.53 -5.55
CA VAL A 15 -1.99 -8.71 -4.36
C VAL A 15 -1.03 -9.07 -3.21
N LEU A 16 -0.72 -10.35 -3.02
CA LEU A 16 0.24 -10.79 -2.01
C LEU A 16 1.67 -10.32 -2.33
N GLU A 17 2.11 -10.50 -3.57
CA GLU A 17 3.43 -10.08 -4.04
C GLU A 17 3.62 -8.57 -3.93
N GLY A 18 2.69 -7.78 -4.49
CA GLY A 18 2.77 -6.32 -4.47
C GLY A 18 2.63 -5.72 -3.06
N GLY A 19 1.99 -6.43 -2.14
CA GLY A 19 1.96 -6.08 -0.72
C GLY A 19 3.17 -6.57 0.07
N ASN A 20 4.15 -7.23 -0.54
CA ASN A 20 5.28 -7.87 0.15
C ASN A 20 4.85 -8.85 1.28
N TRP A 21 3.80 -9.64 1.04
CA TRP A 21 3.32 -10.64 1.99
C TRP A 21 4.44 -11.61 2.41
N TYR A 22 5.18 -12.12 1.43
CA TYR A 22 6.22 -13.12 1.66
C TYR A 22 7.36 -12.60 2.52
N GLY A 23 7.90 -11.41 2.22
CA GLY A 23 8.93 -10.77 3.04
C GLY A 23 8.45 -10.50 4.47
N ALA A 24 7.21 -10.04 4.62
CA ALA A 24 6.60 -9.80 5.92
C ALA A 24 6.48 -11.07 6.78
N THR A 25 6.04 -12.18 6.18
CA THR A 25 5.90 -13.47 6.88
C THR A 25 7.26 -14.11 7.19
N ALA A 26 8.25 -13.98 6.30
CA ALA A 26 9.61 -14.44 6.57
C ALA A 26 10.22 -13.69 7.77
N ALA A 27 10.13 -12.37 7.78
CA ALA A 27 10.55 -11.55 8.91
C ALA A 27 9.77 -11.88 10.20
N ALA A 28 8.50 -12.27 10.07
CA ALA A 28 7.71 -12.68 11.22
C ALA A 28 8.18 -13.99 11.84
N ALA A 29 8.59 -14.97 11.02
CA ALA A 29 9.08 -16.26 11.46
C ALA A 29 10.42 -16.15 12.21
N GLU A 30 11.25 -15.17 11.85
CA GLU A 30 12.55 -14.92 12.50
C GLU A 30 12.42 -14.08 13.79
N ARG A 31 11.27 -13.45 14.02
CA ARG A 31 11.07 -12.57 15.18
C ARG A 31 10.99 -13.37 16.49
N PRO A 32 11.71 -12.96 17.55
CA PRO A 32 11.56 -13.57 18.87
C PRO A 32 10.10 -13.55 19.34
N ALA A 33 9.65 -14.63 19.96
CA ALA A 33 8.27 -14.75 20.42
C ALA A 33 7.87 -13.65 21.42
N SER A 34 8.84 -13.15 22.21
CA SER A 34 8.69 -12.06 23.17
C SER A 34 8.57 -10.67 22.54
N SER A 35 8.95 -10.49 21.27
CA SER A 35 8.89 -9.20 20.59
C SER A 35 7.56 -9.01 19.86
N LYS A 36 6.96 -7.82 20.03
CA LYS A 36 5.70 -7.46 19.37
C LYS A 36 5.97 -7.01 17.93
N PRO A 37 5.20 -7.48 16.93
CA PRO A 37 5.20 -6.90 15.60
C PRO A 37 4.71 -5.45 15.61
N TRP A 38 4.92 -4.76 14.49
CA TRP A 38 4.49 -3.38 14.29
C TRP A 38 3.27 -3.29 13.40
N VAL A 39 2.36 -2.39 13.74
CA VAL A 39 1.42 -1.81 12.79
C VAL A 39 1.77 -0.34 12.59
N VAL A 40 1.95 0.04 11.34
CA VAL A 40 2.29 1.41 10.93
C VAL A 40 1.15 1.97 10.11
N LEU A 41 0.58 3.07 10.59
CA LEU A 41 -0.34 3.88 9.81
C LEU A 41 0.47 4.87 8.96
N VAL A 42 0.45 4.68 7.64
CA VAL A 42 1.19 5.51 6.69
C VAL A 42 0.22 6.52 6.08
N THR A 43 0.43 7.80 6.40
CA THR A 43 -0.48 8.90 6.03
C THR A 43 0.22 9.97 5.22
N GLY A 44 -0.55 10.76 4.47
CA GLY A 44 -0.06 11.91 3.72
C GLY A 44 -0.77 12.06 2.38
N LEU A 45 -0.57 13.21 1.74
CA LEU A 45 -1.18 13.54 0.45
C LEU A 45 -0.90 12.46 -0.61
N ASN A 46 -1.79 12.37 -1.60
CA ASN A 46 -1.55 11.54 -2.77
C ASN A 46 -0.43 12.15 -3.61
N GLY A 47 0.35 11.32 -4.32
CA GLY A 47 1.42 11.79 -5.20
C GLY A 47 2.77 12.09 -4.53
N ILE A 48 2.88 11.99 -3.19
CA ILE A 48 4.14 12.30 -2.48
C ILE A 48 5.05 11.07 -2.25
N ARG A 49 4.84 9.98 -3.00
CA ARG A 49 5.71 8.80 -3.03
C ARG A 49 5.89 8.07 -1.69
N LYS A 50 4.83 8.01 -0.87
CA LYS A 50 4.80 7.31 0.44
C LYS A 50 5.32 5.87 0.32
N THR A 51 4.71 5.08 -0.55
CA THR A 51 5.08 3.69 -0.80
C THR A 51 6.54 3.57 -1.22
N THR A 52 6.99 4.30 -2.26
CA THR A 52 8.40 4.20 -2.71
C THR A 52 9.40 4.55 -1.61
N THR A 53 9.04 5.50 -0.73
CA THR A 53 9.91 5.97 0.34
C THR A 53 10.13 4.91 1.41
N ILE A 54 9.09 4.19 1.83
CA ILE A 54 9.21 3.17 2.88
C ILE A 54 10.09 1.97 2.48
N TYR A 55 10.33 1.76 1.17
CA TYR A 55 11.22 0.73 0.65
C TYR A 55 12.68 1.20 0.47
N GLN A 56 12.98 2.47 0.72
CA GLN A 56 14.35 2.96 0.59
C GLN A 56 15.23 2.44 1.72
N SER A 57 16.49 2.12 1.42
CA SER A 57 17.45 1.59 2.39
C SER A 57 17.66 2.52 3.60
N TRP A 58 17.57 3.82 3.39
CA TRP A 58 17.71 4.85 4.43
C TRP A 58 16.45 5.07 5.28
N PHE A 59 15.29 4.54 4.89
CA PHE A 59 14.03 4.80 5.59
C PHE A 59 14.09 4.40 7.07
N ARG A 60 14.66 3.22 7.32
CA ARG A 60 14.78 2.67 8.68
C ARG A 60 15.72 3.49 9.55
N ASP A 61 16.79 4.05 8.96
CA ASP A 61 17.73 4.93 9.67
C ASP A 61 17.03 6.21 10.14
N VAL A 62 16.28 6.87 9.25
CA VAL A 62 15.54 8.09 9.57
C VAL A 62 14.43 7.84 10.58
N LEU A 63 13.72 6.71 10.46
CA LEU A 63 12.69 6.33 11.43
C LEU A 63 13.30 6.11 12.82
N HIS A 64 14.45 5.43 12.90
CA HIS A 64 15.16 5.22 14.16
C HIS A 64 15.62 6.53 14.78
N GLU A 65 16.21 7.44 14.00
CA GLU A 65 16.64 8.76 14.47
C GLU A 65 15.46 9.56 15.04
N ALA A 66 14.32 9.59 14.33
CA ALA A 66 13.12 10.28 14.77
C ALA A 66 12.54 9.70 16.07
N LEU A 67 12.58 8.37 16.23
CA LEU A 67 12.12 7.70 17.46
C LEU A 67 13.08 7.96 18.62
N ALA A 68 14.39 7.81 18.41
CA ALA A 68 15.41 8.00 19.43
C ALA A 68 15.43 9.44 19.99
N ALA A 69 15.14 10.44 19.15
CA ALA A 69 15.04 11.83 19.57
C ALA A 69 13.93 12.08 20.63
N LYS A 70 12.86 11.29 20.60
CA LYS A 70 11.71 11.43 21.51
C LYS A 70 11.64 10.34 22.58
N TYR A 71 12.17 9.17 22.27
CA TYR A 71 12.17 7.97 23.08
C TYR A 71 13.59 7.38 23.06
N PRO A 72 14.50 7.83 23.93
CA PRO A 72 15.90 7.38 23.92
C PRO A 72 16.07 5.86 24.11
N ASP A 73 15.13 5.24 24.83
CA ASP A 73 15.04 3.79 25.02
C ASP A 73 14.17 3.10 23.95
N ALA A 74 14.02 3.73 22.77
CA ALA A 74 13.29 3.15 21.65
C ALA A 74 13.91 1.81 21.21
N VAL A 75 13.10 1.05 20.49
CA VAL A 75 13.47 -0.27 19.98
C VAL A 75 14.65 -0.14 19.02
N ALA A 76 15.56 -1.13 19.06
CA ALA A 76 16.71 -1.20 18.18
C ALA A 76 16.29 -1.03 16.71
N LYS A 77 17.13 -0.35 15.92
CA LYS A 77 16.87 -0.07 14.51
C LYS A 77 16.44 -1.32 13.74
N GLU A 78 17.09 -2.44 14.00
CA GLU A 78 16.88 -3.72 13.32
C GLU A 78 15.46 -4.28 13.54
N GLU A 79 14.80 -3.90 14.65
CA GLU A 79 13.41 -4.28 14.95
C GLU A 79 12.37 -3.37 14.27
N LEU A 80 12.79 -2.26 13.64
CA LEU A 80 11.85 -1.31 13.05
C LEU A 80 11.27 -1.83 11.72
N PRO A 81 10.00 -1.48 11.43
CA PRO A 81 9.35 -1.86 10.20
C PRO A 81 9.83 -0.98 9.03
N ASP A 82 10.05 -1.60 7.88
CA ASP A 82 10.21 -0.95 6.57
C ASP A 82 9.44 -1.72 5.50
N GLY A 83 9.49 -1.24 4.26
CA GLY A 83 8.82 -1.90 3.14
C GLY A 83 9.32 -3.34 2.90
N GLY A 84 10.56 -3.66 3.25
CA GLY A 84 11.18 -4.97 3.03
C GLY A 84 10.71 -6.04 4.02
N ASN A 85 10.33 -5.66 5.24
CA ASN A 85 9.92 -6.60 6.30
C ASN A 85 8.45 -6.48 6.72
N SER A 86 7.64 -5.72 5.99
CA SER A 86 6.24 -5.44 6.33
C SER A 86 5.29 -5.74 5.18
N PHE A 87 4.09 -6.19 5.53
CA PHE A 87 3.00 -6.33 4.57
C PHE A 87 2.37 -4.96 4.35
N PHE A 88 2.40 -4.47 3.11
CA PHE A 88 1.87 -3.18 2.72
C PHE A 88 0.43 -3.31 2.19
N ARG A 89 -0.53 -2.92 3.02
CA ARG A 89 -1.94 -2.86 2.64
C ARG A 89 -2.20 -1.53 1.94
N GLN A 90 -2.12 -1.53 0.62
CA GLN A 90 -2.47 -0.39 -0.24
C GLN A 90 -3.75 -0.68 -1.04
N LEU A 91 -4.83 0.05 -0.74
CA LEU A 91 -6.11 -0.18 -1.41
C LEU A 91 -6.06 0.11 -2.90
N ASP A 92 -5.35 1.16 -3.30
CA ASP A 92 -5.28 1.55 -4.70
C ASP A 92 -4.62 0.46 -5.55
N TYR A 93 -3.63 -0.24 -4.98
CA TYR A 93 -2.99 -1.37 -5.63
C TYR A 93 -3.94 -2.57 -5.77
N ILE A 94 -4.72 -2.87 -4.72
CA ILE A 94 -5.74 -3.93 -4.77
C ILE A 94 -6.80 -3.60 -5.83
N VAL A 95 -7.27 -2.35 -5.89
CA VAL A 95 -8.21 -1.88 -6.91
C VAL A 95 -7.63 -2.06 -8.31
N ALA A 96 -6.42 -1.57 -8.57
CA ALA A 96 -5.77 -1.69 -9.87
C ALA A 96 -5.61 -3.16 -10.31
N THR A 97 -5.30 -4.05 -9.36
CA THR A 97 -5.13 -5.48 -9.62
C THR A 97 -6.46 -6.18 -9.91
N VAL A 98 -7.51 -5.89 -9.15
CA VAL A 98 -8.83 -6.54 -9.29
C VAL A 98 -9.62 -5.97 -10.47
N ALA A 99 -9.50 -4.68 -10.74
CA ALA A 99 -10.18 -3.99 -11.83
C ALA A 99 -9.36 -3.98 -13.14
N ASN A 100 -8.41 -4.90 -13.30
CA ASN A 100 -7.45 -4.87 -14.40
C ASN A 100 -8.09 -4.81 -15.80
N GLN A 101 -9.26 -5.43 -16.00
CA GLN A 101 -9.98 -5.36 -17.27
C GLN A 101 -10.64 -3.99 -17.51
N GLU A 102 -11.05 -3.30 -16.45
CA GLU A 102 -11.59 -1.94 -16.58
C GLU A 102 -10.46 -0.95 -16.84
N PHE A 103 -9.31 -1.11 -16.18
CA PHE A 103 -8.10 -0.35 -16.52
C PHE A 103 -7.62 -0.62 -17.94
N ARG A 104 -7.76 -1.86 -18.44
CA ARG A 104 -7.45 -2.16 -19.84
C ARG A 104 -8.27 -1.31 -20.81
N LYS A 105 -9.59 -1.19 -20.58
CA LYS A 105 -10.47 -0.32 -21.39
C LYS A 105 -10.13 1.15 -21.20
N LEU A 106 -9.80 1.55 -19.97
CA LEU A 106 -9.39 2.92 -19.66
C LEU A 106 -8.18 3.35 -20.51
N TYR A 107 -7.23 2.44 -20.74
CA TYR A 107 -6.04 2.70 -21.55
C TYR A 107 -6.31 2.81 -23.07
N GLU A 108 -7.53 2.52 -23.53
CA GLU A 108 -7.94 2.77 -24.93
C GLU A 108 -8.25 4.25 -25.18
N ILE A 109 -8.36 5.07 -24.12
CA ILE A 109 -8.60 6.50 -24.21
C ILE A 109 -7.28 7.21 -24.49
N GLU A 110 -7.16 7.77 -25.68
CA GLU A 110 -6.03 8.59 -26.11
C GLU A 110 -6.41 10.08 -26.06
N ASP A 111 -5.48 10.92 -25.62
CA ASP A 111 -5.55 12.40 -25.67
C ASP A 111 -6.72 13.11 -24.96
N ASP A 112 -7.63 12.39 -24.27
CA ASP A 112 -8.67 12.96 -23.42
C ASP A 112 -8.40 12.71 -21.92
N ILE A 113 -7.60 13.60 -21.32
CA ILE A 113 -7.20 13.53 -19.91
C ILE A 113 -8.42 13.67 -18.97
N ALA A 114 -9.39 14.51 -19.33
CA ALA A 114 -10.53 14.79 -18.46
C ALA A 114 -11.46 13.57 -18.38
N LEU A 115 -11.75 12.94 -19.52
CA LEU A 115 -12.51 11.69 -19.57
C LEU A 115 -11.76 10.55 -18.87
N TYR A 116 -10.44 10.44 -19.12
CA TYR A 116 -9.59 9.44 -18.47
C TYR A 116 -9.66 9.56 -16.93
N ALA A 117 -9.48 10.76 -16.40
CA ALA A 117 -9.53 11.01 -14.96
C ALA A 117 -10.91 10.66 -14.38
N ALA A 118 -12.01 11.09 -15.03
CA ALA A 118 -13.37 10.82 -14.57
C ALA A 118 -13.71 9.32 -14.55
N LEU A 119 -13.30 8.57 -15.58
CA LEU A 119 -13.52 7.12 -15.65
C LEU A 119 -12.64 6.37 -14.66
N LYS A 120 -11.40 6.81 -14.45
CA LYS A 120 -10.53 6.28 -13.41
C LYS A 120 -11.18 6.41 -12.04
N ASP A 121 -11.66 7.59 -11.69
CA ASP A 121 -12.35 7.83 -10.42
C ASP A 121 -13.58 6.93 -10.26
N SER A 122 -14.34 6.72 -11.34
CA SER A 122 -15.47 5.78 -11.35
C SER A 122 -15.07 4.33 -11.07
N ILE A 123 -13.96 3.87 -11.66
CA ILE A 123 -13.39 2.53 -11.39
C ILE A 123 -13.02 2.43 -9.91
N PHE A 124 -12.31 3.42 -9.36
CA PHE A 124 -11.95 3.42 -7.94
C PHE A 124 -13.17 3.38 -7.03
N ALA A 125 -14.19 4.19 -7.29
CA ALA A 125 -15.42 4.21 -6.53
C ALA A 125 -16.13 2.84 -6.55
N ARG A 126 -16.23 2.21 -7.73
CA ARG A 126 -16.92 0.93 -7.91
C ARG A 126 -16.23 -0.23 -7.20
N TYR A 127 -14.90 -0.25 -7.20
CA TYR A 127 -14.11 -1.37 -6.65
C TYR A 127 -13.67 -1.16 -5.21
N ARG A 128 -13.93 0.02 -4.62
CA ARG A 128 -13.50 0.39 -3.28
C ARG A 128 -13.92 -0.62 -2.20
N THR A 129 -15.21 -0.96 -2.16
CA THR A 129 -15.76 -1.89 -1.15
C THR A 129 -15.10 -3.27 -1.22
N ILE A 130 -14.86 -3.78 -2.43
CA ILE A 130 -14.20 -5.08 -2.63
C ILE A 130 -12.75 -5.01 -2.11
N ALA A 131 -12.03 -3.94 -2.44
CA ALA A 131 -10.66 -3.75 -1.99
C ALA A 131 -10.58 -3.60 -0.46
N GLU A 132 -11.57 -2.97 0.17
CA GLU A 132 -11.67 -2.86 1.63
C GLU A 132 -11.89 -4.21 2.29
N ILE A 133 -12.82 -5.04 1.77
CA ILE A 133 -13.06 -6.40 2.25
C ILE A 133 -11.79 -7.25 2.13
N TRP A 134 -11.14 -7.24 0.96
CA TRP A 134 -9.89 -7.96 0.74
C TRP A 134 -8.79 -7.47 1.68
N GLY A 135 -8.64 -6.15 1.81
CA GLY A 135 -7.68 -5.54 2.70
C GLY A 135 -7.87 -5.96 4.16
N ALA A 136 -9.12 -6.00 4.65
CA ALA A 136 -9.44 -6.45 6.00
C ALA A 136 -9.11 -7.94 6.22
N LEU A 137 -9.42 -8.80 5.24
CA LEU A 137 -9.09 -10.22 5.30
C LEU A 137 -7.57 -10.45 5.32
N LEU A 138 -6.82 -9.74 4.48
CA LEU A 138 -5.36 -9.83 4.41
C LEU A 138 -4.71 -9.31 5.69
N VAL A 139 -5.21 -8.20 6.25
CA VAL A 139 -4.80 -7.69 7.56
C VAL A 139 -5.03 -8.72 8.67
N LYS A 140 -6.20 -9.35 8.71
CA LYS A 140 -6.49 -10.41 9.69
C LYS A 140 -5.56 -11.61 9.54
N LYS A 141 -5.18 -11.96 8.31
CA LYS A 141 -4.18 -13.01 8.06
C LYS A 141 -2.79 -12.58 8.50
N ALA A 142 -2.38 -11.34 8.22
CA ALA A 142 -1.11 -10.79 8.69
C ALA A 142 -1.04 -10.80 10.22
N GLN A 143 -2.15 -10.49 10.89
CA GLN A 143 -2.28 -10.57 12.34
C GLN A 143 -1.97 -11.97 12.85
N GLY A 144 -2.63 -12.99 12.28
CA GLY A 144 -2.41 -14.40 12.64
C GLY A 144 -0.97 -14.88 12.37
N ALA A 145 -0.29 -14.32 11.38
CA ALA A 145 1.11 -14.58 11.10
C ALA A 145 2.09 -13.75 11.95
N ARG A 146 1.59 -12.85 12.81
CA ARG A 146 2.40 -11.86 13.55
C ARG A 146 3.31 -11.04 12.63
N ALA A 147 2.86 -10.71 11.42
CA ALA A 147 3.64 -9.91 10.48
C ALA A 147 3.66 -8.43 10.88
N ASN A 148 4.71 -7.70 10.51
CA ASN A 148 4.62 -6.24 10.52
C ASN A 148 3.62 -5.84 9.43
N VAL A 149 2.77 -4.85 9.70
CA VAL A 149 1.77 -4.36 8.75
C VAL A 149 1.90 -2.86 8.59
N MET A 150 1.85 -2.40 7.35
CA MET A 150 1.76 -0.99 7.01
C MET A 150 0.44 -0.74 6.30
N VAL A 151 -0.37 0.18 6.83
CA VAL A 151 -1.69 0.53 6.28
C VAL A 151 -1.60 1.93 5.69
N GLU A 152 -1.69 2.04 4.36
CA GLU A 152 -1.69 3.33 3.68
C GLU A 152 -3.09 3.96 3.67
N THR A 153 -3.15 5.25 3.96
CA THR A 153 -4.35 6.08 3.84
C THR A 153 -3.99 7.53 3.50
N SER A 154 -4.98 8.31 3.07
CA SER A 154 -4.83 9.74 2.79
C SER A 154 -4.67 10.58 4.06
N GLY A 155 -4.97 10.02 5.24
CA GLY A 155 -4.87 10.73 6.52
C GLY A 155 -6.05 11.68 6.81
N ARG A 156 -7.11 11.65 6.00
CA ARG A 156 -8.22 12.61 6.06
C ARG A 156 -9.34 12.24 7.02
N ASP A 157 -9.37 11.01 7.51
CA ASP A 157 -10.48 10.47 8.29
C ASP A 157 -9.97 9.80 9.59
N ILE A 158 -10.56 10.18 10.73
CA ILE A 158 -10.27 9.60 12.04
C ILE A 158 -10.59 8.10 12.11
N ALA A 159 -11.50 7.60 11.26
CA ALA A 159 -11.84 6.19 11.16
C ALA A 159 -10.63 5.28 10.89
N MET A 160 -9.54 5.83 10.32
CA MET A 160 -8.29 5.08 10.13
C MET A 160 -7.66 4.62 11.46
N PHE A 161 -7.78 5.41 12.53
CA PHE A 161 -7.28 5.01 13.85
C PHE A 161 -8.15 3.90 14.43
N HIS A 162 -9.48 4.03 14.33
CA HIS A 162 -10.40 2.97 14.73
C HIS A 162 -10.17 1.68 13.97
N TYR A 163 -9.83 1.75 12.68
CA TYR A 163 -9.44 0.59 11.89
C TYR A 163 -8.19 -0.09 12.46
N VAL A 164 -7.13 0.68 12.75
CA VAL A 164 -5.90 0.14 13.35
C VAL A 164 -6.19 -0.46 14.73
N ASP A 165 -6.93 0.23 15.58
CA ASP A 165 -7.25 -0.23 16.93
C ASP A 165 -8.13 -1.48 16.94
N HIS A 166 -9.04 -1.59 15.97
CA HIS A 166 -9.91 -2.76 15.83
C HIS A 166 -9.13 -4.04 15.47
N PHE A 167 -8.18 -3.94 14.53
CA PHE A 167 -7.42 -5.11 14.05
C PHE A 167 -6.16 -5.41 14.86
N PHE A 168 -5.58 -4.41 15.53
CA PHE A 168 -4.27 -4.52 16.17
C PHE A 168 -4.33 -4.03 17.62
N PRO A 169 -4.64 -4.89 18.59
CA PRO A 169 -4.69 -4.49 20.00
C PRO A 169 -3.29 -4.21 20.56
N ASP A 170 -3.20 -3.28 21.51
CA ASP A 170 -1.92 -2.86 22.14
C ASP A 170 -1.20 -4.00 22.86
N SER A 171 -1.94 -5.01 23.31
CA SER A 171 -1.39 -6.22 23.92
C SER A 171 -0.56 -7.05 22.94
N GLU A 172 -0.83 -6.96 21.64
CA GLU A 172 -0.21 -7.79 20.60
C GLU A 172 0.75 -7.01 19.68
N TYR A 173 0.47 -5.73 19.43
CA TYR A 173 1.21 -4.93 18.44
C TYR A 173 1.78 -3.64 19.03
N ARG A 174 2.93 -3.21 18.49
CA ARG A 174 3.42 -1.84 18.62
C ARG A 174 2.77 -0.98 17.54
N LYS A 175 2.35 0.24 17.87
CA LYS A 175 1.67 1.16 16.95
C LYS A 175 2.55 2.35 16.61
N LEU A 176 2.63 2.67 15.32
CA LEU A 176 3.36 3.82 14.81
C LEU A 176 2.51 4.57 13.79
N VAL A 177 2.59 5.89 13.78
CA VAL A 177 2.06 6.72 12.70
C VAL A 177 3.22 7.38 11.99
N VAL A 178 3.32 7.18 10.68
CA VAL A 178 4.28 7.88 9.82
C VAL A 178 3.49 8.84 8.95
N HIS A 179 3.66 10.14 9.19
CA HIS A 179 2.98 11.19 8.44
C HIS A 179 3.94 11.84 7.45
N PHE A 180 3.68 11.62 6.17
CA PHE A 180 4.43 12.23 5.08
C PHE A 180 3.87 13.62 4.78
N THR A 181 4.76 14.62 4.83
CA THR A 181 4.47 16.00 4.43
C THR A 181 5.27 16.37 3.20
N ILE A 182 4.79 17.39 2.48
CA ILE A 182 5.51 18.01 1.38
C ILE A 182 5.52 19.51 1.60
N ASN A 183 6.67 20.15 1.42
CA ASN A 183 6.82 21.58 1.68
C ASN A 183 6.10 22.43 0.62
N ASP A 184 5.95 21.91 -0.59
CA ASP A 184 5.35 22.62 -1.71
C ASP A 184 4.45 21.67 -2.52
N ILE A 185 3.15 21.97 -2.49
CA ILE A 185 2.10 21.18 -3.12
C ILE A 185 2.27 21.06 -4.63
N ARG A 186 2.96 22.02 -5.27
CA ARG A 186 3.22 22.00 -6.72
C ARG A 186 4.07 20.80 -7.13
N PHE A 187 4.89 20.26 -6.23
CA PHE A 187 5.60 19.01 -6.50
C PHE A 187 4.67 17.79 -6.47
N ALA A 188 3.67 17.79 -5.59
CA ALA A 188 2.66 16.74 -5.56
C ALA A 188 1.80 16.78 -6.84
N GLU A 189 1.35 17.98 -7.24
CA GLU A 189 0.58 18.21 -8.48
C GLU A 189 1.37 17.75 -9.71
N ARG A 190 2.58 18.27 -9.92
CA ARG A 190 3.45 17.85 -11.02
C ARG A 190 3.73 16.34 -11.02
N SER A 191 3.90 15.73 -9.84
CA SER A 191 4.11 14.30 -9.74
C SER A 191 2.86 13.48 -10.06
N VAL A 192 1.66 14.02 -9.82
CA VAL A 192 0.39 13.38 -10.19
C VAL A 192 0.17 13.49 -11.70
N ASP A 193 0.35 14.69 -12.26
CA ASP A 193 0.15 14.97 -13.69
C ASP A 193 1.12 14.14 -14.55
N ALA A 194 2.42 14.23 -14.25
CA ALA A 194 3.44 13.47 -14.98
C ALA A 194 3.21 11.95 -14.86
N ARG A 195 2.67 11.47 -13.73
CA ARG A 195 2.34 10.05 -13.56
C ARG A 195 1.12 9.67 -14.39
N MET A 196 0.10 10.52 -14.47
CA MET A 196 -1.09 10.25 -15.27
C MET A 196 -0.75 10.18 -16.76
N GLU A 197 0.04 11.12 -17.26
CA GLU A 197 0.55 11.08 -18.65
C GLU A 197 1.39 9.83 -18.91
N GLN A 198 2.29 9.49 -17.97
CA GLN A 198 3.11 8.27 -18.08
C GLN A 198 2.24 7.00 -18.08
N GLU A 199 1.24 6.93 -17.19
CA GLU A 199 0.31 5.81 -17.06
C GLU A 199 -0.51 5.61 -18.34
N MET A 200 -1.03 6.69 -18.94
CA MET A 200 -1.72 6.63 -20.23
C MET A 200 -0.81 6.10 -21.34
N ARG A 201 0.44 6.61 -21.42
CA ARG A 201 1.42 6.16 -22.42
C ARG A 201 1.80 4.69 -22.25
N ASP A 202 2.08 4.27 -21.01
CA ASP A 202 2.47 2.89 -20.69
C ASP A 202 1.31 1.91 -20.91
N GLY A 203 0.10 2.31 -20.53
CA GLY A 203 -1.13 1.56 -20.78
C GLY A 203 -1.38 1.33 -22.27
N GLY A 204 -1.36 2.40 -23.08
CA GLY A 204 -1.47 2.29 -24.54
C GLY A 204 -0.34 1.46 -25.15
N GLY A 205 0.88 1.56 -24.62
CA GLY A 205 2.01 0.72 -25.01
C GLY A 205 1.83 -0.76 -24.67
N ALA A 206 1.23 -1.09 -23.52
CA ALA A 206 0.93 -2.45 -23.12
C ALA A 206 -0.13 -3.08 -24.04
N LEU A 207 -1.20 -2.33 -24.38
CA LEU A 207 -2.24 -2.75 -25.31
C LEU A 207 -1.65 -3.14 -26.67
N ARG A 208 -0.79 -2.28 -27.24
CA ARG A 208 -0.13 -2.53 -28.53
C ARG A 208 0.75 -3.78 -28.55
N ARG A 209 1.32 -4.17 -27.41
CA ARG A 209 2.17 -5.36 -27.26
C ARG A 209 1.39 -6.63 -26.91
N GLY A 210 0.07 -6.55 -26.71
CA GLY A 210 -0.73 -7.65 -26.18
C GLY A 210 -0.31 -8.06 -24.76
N ALA A 211 0.39 -7.18 -24.05
CA ALA A 211 0.83 -7.43 -22.68
C ALA A 211 -0.34 -7.18 -21.70
N PRO A 212 -0.38 -7.88 -20.56
CA PRO A 212 -1.30 -7.50 -19.50
C PRO A 212 -1.06 -6.04 -19.08
N PRO A 213 -2.10 -5.31 -18.68
CA PRO A 213 -1.94 -3.95 -18.17
C PRO A 213 -0.95 -3.92 -16.99
N PRO A 214 -0.14 -2.85 -16.88
CA PRO A 214 0.85 -2.67 -15.81
C PRO A 214 0.20 -2.63 -14.42
#